data_AF-A0A074STM0-F1
#
_entry.id   AF-A0A074STM0-F1
#
_cell.length_a   1.000
_cell.length_b   1.000
_cell.length_c   1.000
_cell.angle_alpha   90.00
_cell.angle_beta   90.00
_cell.angle_gamma   90.00
#
_symmetry.space_group_name_H-M   'P 1'
#
loop_
_entity.id
_entity.type
_entity.pdbx_description
1 polymer ?
#
loop_
_entity_poly.entity_id
_entity_poly.type
_entity_poly.pdbx_seq_one_letter_code
_entity_poly.pdbx_strand_id
1 'polypeptide(L)'
;MGEDQYRLCTVHLRTKKIFECLPSRLHLQQFLRQFGSVLVIYEWCFRDGRIQDDKPNNALVLFERQRIASDLLKASANEGPASFWTTHNVIALPVQGPSQRIFFKEMIPKIEKLRQSGSEEQPSGSGEPARTTKRQHWAESSYISDSPIPRVIDTRPSKRPRNGELESNTNGSNTSRTGLVAPNSVSTSISSRTPSAVPESPQWMRARIMQLESDLESARATRDLAVSEQRVAVIAHRAEQQARREAMAQKSAAEAAQSRAEAEQMRLRSELEKAIPQNSTPSREEDNPEPQRSEENADVLERDLEETRDREHKLQLRKSHLESELEKANLGAITLEQANAEIDRLKSDLVLAQEQLGSTQRSLESLERKYSSTRRKYENSKEKLGTYKSRLENERSIVKRLQETLTPAAYKSLGATHETLGEFLSAMGLPPVSDEGNVGPKEEYD
;
A
#
# COMPACT_ATOMS: atom_id res chain seq x y z
N MET A 1 15.60 14.67 19.51
CA MET A 1 14.88 13.40 19.37
C MET A 1 14.90 13.00 17.91
N GLY A 2 15.25 11.75 17.60
CA GLY A 2 15.16 11.23 16.23
C GLY A 2 13.71 11.05 15.79
N GLU A 3 13.45 10.97 14.48
CA GLU A 3 12.10 10.79 13.91
C GLU A 3 11.38 9.57 14.49
N ASP A 4 12.11 8.47 14.69
CA ASP A 4 11.57 7.24 15.30
C ASP A 4 11.11 7.47 16.74
N GLN A 5 11.78 8.35 17.48
CA GLN A 5 11.41 8.65 18.86
C GLN A 5 10.10 9.46 18.91
N TYR A 6 9.92 10.44 18.01
CA TYR A 6 8.65 11.15 17.91
C TYR A 6 7.50 10.21 17.55
N ARG A 7 7.76 9.25 16.65
CA ARG A 7 6.76 8.24 16.27
C ARG A 7 6.35 7.38 17.47
N LEU A 8 7.30 6.94 18.29
CA LEU A 8 7.04 6.14 19.49
C LEU A 8 6.34 6.93 20.60
N CYS A 9 6.51 8.26 20.64
CA CYS A 9 5.80 9.16 21.55
C CYS A 9 4.44 9.63 21.02
N THR A 10 4.04 9.23 19.81
CA THR A 10 2.79 9.69 19.19
C THR A 10 1.75 8.58 19.12
N VAL A 11 0.51 8.93 19.45
CA VAL A 11 -0.64 8.04 19.39
C VAL A 11 -1.69 8.59 18.43
N HIS A 12 -2.26 7.72 17.60
CA HIS A 12 -3.39 8.03 16.72
C HIS A 12 -4.69 7.64 17.41
N LEU A 13 -5.49 8.63 17.76
CA LEU A 13 -6.86 8.45 18.23
C LEU A 13 -7.83 8.54 17.05
N ARG A 14 -8.77 7.61 16.97
CA ARG A 14 -9.85 7.66 15.98
C ARG A 14 -11.15 7.15 16.57
N THR A 15 -12.27 7.58 16.00
CA THR A 15 -13.55 6.95 16.31
C THR A 15 -13.61 5.55 15.69
N LYS A 16 -14.27 4.61 16.38
CA LYS A 16 -14.51 3.25 15.90
C LYS A 16 -15.43 3.24 14.69
N LYS A 17 -16.39 4.16 14.64
CA LYS A 17 -17.28 4.39 13.50
C LYS A 17 -16.85 5.64 12.75
N ILE A 18 -16.72 5.52 11.43
CA ILE A 18 -16.20 6.58 10.54
C ILE A 18 -17.06 7.85 10.58
N PHE A 19 -18.37 7.71 10.82
CA PHE A 19 -19.32 8.83 10.82
C PHE A 19 -19.42 9.56 12.17
N GLU A 20 -18.87 8.99 13.23
CA GLU A 20 -18.87 9.62 14.56
C GLU A 20 -17.73 10.65 14.67
N CYS A 21 -17.85 11.56 15.62
CA CYS A 21 -16.88 12.63 15.86
C CYS A 21 -16.14 12.38 17.16
N LEU A 22 -14.90 12.83 17.24
CA LEU A 22 -14.16 12.86 18.50
C LEU A 22 -14.83 13.84 19.49
N PRO A 23 -14.66 13.62 20.79
CA PRO A 23 -15.04 14.60 21.81
C PRO A 23 -14.37 15.95 21.55
N SER A 24 -14.94 17.02 22.12
CA SER A 24 -14.33 18.34 22.01
C SER A 24 -12.87 18.32 22.47
N ARG A 25 -12.03 19.13 21.84
CA ARG A 25 -10.59 19.21 22.15
C ARG A 25 -10.29 19.39 23.64
N LEU A 26 -11.10 20.19 24.33
CA LEU A 26 -10.97 20.41 25.78
C LEU A 26 -11.23 19.13 26.58
N HIS A 27 -12.31 18.42 26.24
CA HIS A 27 -12.65 17.15 26.88
C HIS A 27 -11.57 16.10 26.60
N LEU A 28 -11.08 16.02 25.37
CA LEU A 28 -9.99 15.13 24.99
C LEU A 28 -8.71 15.47 25.76
N GLN A 29 -8.33 16.74 25.86
CA GLN A 29 -7.18 17.18 26.67
C GLN A 29 -7.33 16.81 28.14
N GLN A 30 -8.51 17.01 28.73
CA GLN A 30 -8.76 16.68 30.13
C GLN A 30 -8.62 15.18 30.40
N PHE A 31 -9.12 14.35 29.49
CA PHE A 31 -8.93 12.90 29.54
C PHE A 31 -7.44 12.53 29.43
N LEU A 32 -6.73 13.06 28.43
CA LEU A 32 -5.34 12.72 28.17
C LEU A 32 -4.38 13.18 29.27
N ARG A 33 -4.72 14.24 30.02
CA ARG A 33 -3.94 14.70 31.19
C ARG A 33 -3.77 13.62 32.26
N GLN A 34 -4.67 12.66 32.36
CA GLN A 34 -4.56 11.56 33.32
C GLN A 34 -3.39 10.62 33.01
N PHE A 35 -2.94 10.59 31.75
CA PHE A 35 -1.81 9.76 31.30
C PHE A 35 -0.49 10.54 31.36
N GLY A 36 -0.51 11.86 31.14
CA GLY A 36 0.65 12.74 31.29
C GLY A 36 0.61 13.99 30.41
N SER A 37 1.76 14.65 30.27
CA SER A 37 1.91 15.88 29.48
C SER A 37 1.75 15.64 27.98
N VAL A 38 0.78 16.33 27.39
CA VAL A 38 0.55 16.36 25.94
C VAL A 38 1.24 17.58 25.35
N LEU A 39 2.15 17.36 24.40
CA LEU A 39 2.87 18.43 23.73
C LEU A 39 2.04 19.05 22.59
N VAL A 40 1.46 18.19 21.75
CA VAL A 40 0.72 18.61 20.55
C VAL A 40 -0.48 17.71 20.32
N ILE A 41 -1.61 18.30 19.96
CA ILE A 41 -2.79 17.60 19.43
C ILE A 41 -3.09 18.15 18.05
N TYR A 42 -3.18 17.25 17.07
CA TYR A 42 -3.55 17.57 15.70
C TYR A 42 -4.81 16.79 15.31
N GLU A 43 -5.90 17.50 15.06
CA GLU A 43 -7.23 16.93 14.78
C GLU A 43 -7.58 17.11 13.30
N TRP A 44 -8.21 16.11 12.69
CA TRP A 44 -8.72 16.19 11.33
C TRP A 44 -9.92 15.27 11.11
N CYS A 45 -10.71 15.55 10.07
CA CYS A 45 -11.78 14.66 9.61
C CYS A 45 -11.31 13.85 8.41
N PHE A 46 -11.51 12.53 8.43
CA PHE A 46 -11.24 11.63 7.32
C PHE A 46 -12.49 10.83 6.99
N ARG A 47 -13.07 11.09 5.81
CA ARG A 47 -14.28 10.44 5.29
C ARG A 47 -14.10 10.14 3.80
N ASP A 48 -14.60 9.00 3.35
CA ASP A 48 -14.56 8.57 1.94
C ASP A 48 -13.15 8.61 1.32
N GLY A 49 -12.13 8.31 2.12
CA GLY A 49 -10.74 8.28 1.67
C GLY A 49 -10.07 9.65 1.52
N ARG A 50 -10.71 10.74 1.96
CA ARG A 50 -10.19 12.12 1.85
C ARG A 50 -10.26 12.85 3.18
N ILE A 51 -9.37 13.84 3.37
CA ILE A 51 -9.42 14.77 4.49
C ILE A 51 -10.47 15.84 4.16
N GLN A 52 -11.40 16.09 5.09
CA GLN A 52 -12.49 17.05 4.92
C GLN A 52 -12.47 18.11 6.04
N ASP A 53 -13.03 19.28 5.77
CA ASP A 53 -13.23 20.35 6.78
C ASP A 53 -14.58 20.15 7.49
N ASP A 54 -14.64 19.08 8.29
CA ASP A 54 -15.79 18.72 9.12
C ASP A 54 -15.30 18.40 10.55
N LYS A 55 -16.22 18.10 11.47
CA LYS A 55 -15.89 17.71 12.84
C LYS A 55 -14.87 16.57 12.85
N PRO A 56 -13.78 16.70 13.62
CA PRO A 56 -12.69 15.75 13.56
C PRO A 56 -13.14 14.38 14.06
N ASN A 57 -12.80 13.34 13.32
CA ASN A 57 -12.99 11.94 13.71
C ASN A 57 -11.64 11.23 13.94
N ASN A 58 -10.53 11.92 13.72
CA ASN A 58 -9.16 11.48 13.96
C ASN A 58 -8.36 12.56 14.66
N ALA A 59 -7.46 12.15 15.54
CA ALA A 59 -6.49 13.03 16.19
C ALA A 59 -5.16 12.31 16.36
N LEU A 60 -4.07 13.05 16.22
CA LEU A 60 -2.75 12.59 16.60
C LEU A 60 -2.30 13.37 17.83
N VAL A 61 -1.79 12.64 18.81
CA VAL A 61 -1.40 13.17 20.09
C VAL A 61 0.07 12.82 20.33
N LEU A 62 0.91 13.85 20.43
CA LEU A 62 2.31 13.70 20.80
C LEU A 62 2.47 13.90 22.31
N PHE A 63 3.02 12.90 22.97
CA PHE A 63 3.38 12.95 24.38
C PHE A 63 4.85 13.32 24.58
N GLU A 64 5.16 13.81 25.78
CA GLU A 64 6.54 14.11 26.17
C GLU A 64 7.42 12.85 26.27
N ARG A 65 6.83 11.72 26.67
CA ARG A 65 7.55 10.45 26.91
C ARG A 65 6.86 9.27 26.24
N GLN A 66 7.66 8.35 25.68
CA GLN A 66 7.17 7.12 25.04
C GLN A 66 6.34 6.24 25.99
N ARG A 67 6.72 6.18 27.27
CA ARG A 67 5.99 5.37 28.26
C ARG A 67 4.52 5.75 28.36
N ILE A 68 4.22 7.05 28.28
CA ILE A 68 2.84 7.58 28.33
C ILE A 68 2.04 7.11 27.11
N ALA A 69 2.63 7.19 25.91
CA ALA A 69 2.00 6.70 24.69
C ALA A 69 1.69 5.20 24.78
N SER A 70 2.64 4.40 25.27
CA SER A 70 2.45 2.95 25.49
C SER A 70 1.36 2.64 26.51
N ASP A 71 1.29 3.39 27.61
CA ASP A 71 0.29 3.19 28.66
C ASP A 71 -1.12 3.58 28.16
N LEU A 72 -1.23 4.63 27.34
CA LEU A 72 -2.49 5.00 26.67
C LEU A 72 -2.98 3.91 25.71
N LEU A 73 -2.06 3.35 24.91
CA LEU A 73 -2.39 2.24 23.99
C LEU A 73 -2.88 1.00 24.75
N LYS A 74 -2.23 0.66 25.87
CA LYS A 74 -2.68 -0.43 26.75
C LYS A 74 -4.04 -0.14 27.37
N ALA A 75 -4.26 1.08 27.85
CA ALA A 75 -5.53 1.49 28.42
C ALA A 75 -6.67 1.45 27.39
N SER A 76 -6.39 1.78 26.12
CA SER A 76 -7.36 1.64 25.03
C SER A 76 -7.63 0.19 24.65
N ALA A 77 -6.68 -0.73 24.84
CA ALA A 77 -6.90 -2.16 24.57
C ALA A 77 -7.76 -2.82 25.66
N ASN A 78 -7.67 -2.34 26.90
CA ASN A 78 -8.40 -2.85 28.05
C ASN A 78 -9.71 -2.06 28.26
N GLU A 79 -10.62 -2.14 27.29
CA GLU A 79 -11.87 -1.36 27.30
C GLU A 79 -12.84 -1.85 28.39
N GLY A 80 -13.00 -1.06 29.44
CA GLY A 80 -14.05 -1.26 30.44
C GLY A 80 -15.42 -0.77 29.93
N PRO A 81 -16.55 -1.34 30.41
CA PRO A 81 -17.90 -0.97 29.99
C PRO A 81 -18.29 0.48 30.33
N ALA A 82 -17.59 1.12 31.26
CA ALA A 82 -17.75 2.55 31.61
C ALA A 82 -16.51 3.39 31.27
N SER A 83 -15.62 2.89 30.40
CA SER A 83 -14.42 3.62 30.02
C SER A 83 -14.70 4.72 29.00
N PHE A 84 -13.87 5.77 29.00
CA PHE A 84 -13.91 6.84 28.00
C PHE A 84 -13.96 6.33 26.55
N TRP A 85 -13.23 5.25 26.28
CA TRP A 85 -13.15 4.57 24.97
C TRP A 85 -14.50 4.05 24.49
N THR A 86 -15.26 3.42 25.40
CA THR A 86 -16.59 2.88 25.10
C THR A 86 -17.62 3.99 25.02
N THR A 87 -17.62 4.94 25.96
CA THR A 87 -18.59 6.04 26.00
C THR A 87 -18.53 6.93 24.76
N HIS A 88 -17.32 7.19 24.25
CA HIS A 88 -17.11 8.07 23.09
C HIS A 88 -16.79 7.30 21.80
N ASN A 89 -16.86 5.96 21.83
CA ASN A 89 -16.46 5.09 20.72
C ASN A 89 -15.09 5.47 20.12
N VAL A 90 -14.11 5.80 20.96
CA VAL A 90 -12.74 6.16 20.55
C VAL A 90 -11.82 4.97 20.77
N ILE A 91 -10.85 4.80 19.88
CA ILE A 91 -9.76 3.83 20.02
C ILE A 91 -8.41 4.53 19.79
N ALA A 92 -7.40 4.13 20.55
CA ALA A 92 -6.02 4.56 20.38
C ALA A 92 -5.22 3.49 19.63
N LEU A 93 -4.44 3.93 18.64
CA LEU A 93 -3.64 3.07 17.77
C LEU A 93 -2.22 3.64 17.61
N PRO A 94 -1.21 2.78 17.38
CA PRO A 94 0.12 3.25 17.00
C PRO A 94 0.07 3.95 15.63
N VAL A 95 0.95 4.93 15.41
CA VAL A 95 1.03 5.63 14.12
C VAL A 95 1.50 4.69 13.01
N GLN A 96 0.56 4.30 12.15
CA GLN A 96 0.78 3.38 11.03
C GLN A 96 -0.10 3.74 9.82
N GLY A 97 0.34 3.37 8.61
CA GLY A 97 -0.46 3.51 7.40
C GLY A 97 -0.72 4.97 7.00
N PRO A 98 -1.97 5.36 6.65
CA PRO A 98 -2.28 6.71 6.17
C PRO A 98 -1.96 7.83 7.18
N SER A 99 -2.13 7.57 8.48
CA SER A 99 -1.82 8.56 9.53
C SER A 99 -0.33 8.84 9.65
N GLN A 100 0.54 7.92 9.22
CA GLN A 100 1.98 8.14 9.15
C GLN A 100 2.33 9.24 8.13
N ARG A 101 1.65 9.30 6.99
CA ARG A 101 1.88 10.38 6.01
C ARG A 101 1.48 11.74 6.56
N ILE A 102 0.35 11.81 7.28
CA ILE A 102 -0.13 13.03 7.94
C ILE A 102 0.86 13.44 9.05
N PHE A 103 1.36 12.48 9.82
CA PHE A 103 2.36 12.70 10.86
C PHE A 103 3.61 13.41 10.32
N PHE A 104 4.23 12.84 9.27
CA PHE A 104 5.44 13.44 8.67
C PHE A 104 5.16 14.77 7.98
N LYS A 105 4.04 14.90 7.27
CA LYS A 105 3.75 16.09 6.46
C LYS A 105 3.27 17.28 7.29
N GLU A 106 2.42 17.05 8.29
CA GLU A 106 1.71 18.13 8.99
C GLU A 106 2.21 18.34 10.41
N MET A 107 2.55 17.26 11.12
CA MET A 107 2.86 17.36 12.54
C MET A 107 4.33 17.62 12.82
N ILE A 108 5.25 16.94 12.13
CA ILE A 108 6.70 17.19 12.29
C ILE A 108 7.04 18.67 12.04
N PRO A 109 6.59 19.31 10.93
CA PRO A 109 6.88 20.73 10.73
C PRO A 109 6.30 21.63 11.82
N LYS A 110 5.15 21.27 12.41
CA LYS A 110 4.58 22.02 13.55
C LYS A 110 5.40 21.85 14.82
N ILE A 111 5.89 20.64 15.09
CA ILE A 111 6.75 20.35 16.24
C ILE A 111 8.08 21.10 16.10
N GLU A 112 8.67 21.09 14.90
CA GLU A 112 9.90 21.84 14.60
C GLU A 112 9.70 23.34 14.75
N LYS A 113 8.59 23.89 14.23
CA LYS A 113 8.23 25.30 14.43
C LYS A 113 8.05 25.66 15.89
N LEU A 114 7.34 24.84 16.67
CA LEU A 114 7.17 25.06 18.12
C LEU A 114 8.51 25.04 18.87
N ARG A 115 9.43 24.15 18.45
CA ARG A 115 10.77 24.08 19.03
C ARG A 115 11.62 25.30 18.68
N GLN A 116 11.50 25.81 17.45
CA GLN A 116 12.19 27.01 16.99
C GLN A 116 11.61 28.28 17.64
N SER A 117 10.29 28.36 17.81
CA SER A 117 9.63 29.49 18.48
C SER A 117 9.77 29.47 20.00
N GLY A 118 10.14 28.33 20.59
CA GLY A 118 10.31 28.17 22.05
C GLY A 118 11.69 28.54 22.58
N SER A 119 12.58 29.14 21.77
CA SER A 119 13.96 29.47 22.19
C SER A 119 14.16 30.92 22.65
N GLU A 120 13.15 31.79 22.56
CA GLU A 120 13.19 33.15 23.12
C GLU A 120 11.81 33.50 23.66
N GLU A 121 11.50 33.06 24.88
CA GLU A 121 10.63 33.81 25.80
C GLU A 121 10.72 33.16 27.18
N GLN A 122 11.66 33.65 27.98
CA GLN A 122 11.57 33.52 29.43
C GLN A 122 10.25 34.16 29.89
N PRO A 123 9.49 33.52 30.79
CA PRO A 123 8.26 34.08 31.30
C PRO A 123 8.60 35.17 32.32
N SER A 124 8.65 36.43 31.89
CA SER A 124 8.40 37.54 32.80
C SER A 124 6.90 37.61 33.05
N GLY A 125 6.52 37.38 34.31
CA GLY A 125 5.14 37.31 34.72
C GLY A 125 4.40 38.63 34.53
N SER A 126 3.15 38.53 34.09
CA SER A 126 2.07 39.44 34.43
C SER A 126 0.78 38.85 33.88
N GLY A 127 -0.17 38.56 34.76
CA GLY A 127 -1.46 37.99 34.39
C GLY A 127 -2.35 39.02 33.71
N GLU A 128 -3.04 38.61 32.65
CA GLU A 128 -4.50 38.78 32.47
C GLU A 128 -4.97 38.09 31.16
N PRO A 129 -6.23 37.65 31.08
CA PRO A 129 -6.72 36.77 30.02
C PRO A 129 -7.42 37.54 28.90
N ALA A 130 -7.08 37.29 27.63
CA ALA A 130 -7.94 37.70 26.52
C ALA A 130 -7.87 36.79 25.28
N ARG A 131 -9.03 36.18 25.01
CA ARG A 131 -9.74 36.14 23.71
C ARG A 131 -9.14 35.34 22.54
N THR A 132 -9.79 34.18 22.33
CA THR A 132 -10.35 33.71 21.04
C THR A 132 -9.58 34.06 19.76
N THR A 133 -8.72 33.14 19.31
CA THR A 133 -8.10 33.25 17.99
C THR A 133 -8.99 32.64 16.91
N LYS A 134 -9.37 33.55 16.02
CA LYS A 134 -10.17 33.46 14.80
C LYS A 134 -9.62 32.40 13.83
N ARG A 135 -10.54 31.59 13.29
CA ARG A 135 -10.39 30.68 12.15
C ARG A 135 -9.75 31.45 10.96
N GLN A 136 -8.56 31.05 10.52
CA GLN A 136 -7.95 31.58 9.30
C GLN A 136 -8.49 30.85 8.08
N HIS A 137 -9.28 31.59 7.31
CA HIS A 137 -9.75 31.30 5.97
C HIS A 137 -8.56 31.29 5.00
N TRP A 138 -8.40 30.24 4.20
CA TRP A 138 -7.49 30.26 3.05
C TRP A 138 -8.30 30.63 1.80
N ALA A 139 -8.11 31.86 1.33
CA ALA A 139 -8.40 32.27 -0.03
C ALA A 139 -7.07 32.32 -0.79
N GLU A 140 -7.10 31.84 -2.03
CA GLU A 140 -6.01 31.92 -3.00
C GLU A 140 -5.53 33.36 -3.17
N SER A 141 -4.20 33.56 -3.13
CA SER A 141 -3.57 34.68 -3.81
C SER A 141 -2.14 34.30 -4.22
N SER A 142 -1.97 34.31 -5.54
CA SER A 142 -0.76 34.23 -6.33
C SER A 142 0.05 35.54 -6.28
N TYR A 143 1.36 35.51 -6.08
CA TYR A 143 2.38 36.39 -6.70
C TYR A 143 3.77 35.71 -6.55
N ILE A 144 4.37 35.23 -7.64
CA ILE A 144 5.56 35.76 -8.37
C ILE A 144 6.78 36.05 -7.46
N SER A 145 7.84 35.25 -7.64
CA SER A 145 9.22 35.71 -7.51
C SER A 145 10.16 34.80 -8.33
N ASP A 146 11.00 35.47 -9.11
CA ASP A 146 11.93 34.98 -10.13
C ASP A 146 13.15 34.22 -9.58
N SER A 147 13.55 33.14 -10.28
CA SER A 147 14.95 32.82 -10.72
C SER A 147 15.11 31.35 -11.14
N PRO A 148 16.13 31.00 -11.95
CA PRO A 148 15.94 30.17 -13.15
C PRO A 148 16.16 28.67 -12.95
N ILE A 149 15.33 27.88 -13.64
CA ILE A 149 15.44 26.40 -13.74
C ILE A 149 16.08 26.03 -15.09
N PRO A 150 17.04 25.08 -15.14
CA PRO A 150 17.48 24.48 -16.38
C PRO A 150 16.45 23.48 -16.91
N ARG A 151 16.13 23.62 -18.19
CA ARG A 151 15.13 22.85 -18.96
C ARG A 151 15.32 21.34 -18.84
N VAL A 152 14.26 20.62 -18.44
CA VAL A 152 14.09 19.19 -18.70
C VAL A 152 12.66 18.94 -19.22
N ILE A 153 12.61 18.71 -20.53
CA ILE A 153 11.71 17.87 -21.34
C ILE A 153 10.32 17.56 -20.74
N ASP A 154 9.32 18.21 -21.31
CA ASP A 154 7.87 18.03 -21.09
C ASP A 154 7.38 16.76 -21.81
N THR A 155 6.98 15.71 -21.07
CA THR A 155 6.19 14.58 -21.59
C THR A 155 4.78 14.63 -21.02
N ARG A 156 3.91 15.39 -21.69
CA ARG A 156 2.46 15.39 -21.42
C ARG A 156 1.86 14.00 -21.67
N PRO A 157 0.96 13.50 -20.78
CA PRO A 157 0.16 12.33 -21.09
C PRO A 157 -1.00 12.69 -22.04
N SER A 158 -1.12 11.87 -23.07
CA SER A 158 -2.16 11.92 -24.09
C SER A 158 -3.59 11.89 -23.52
N LYS A 159 -4.45 12.63 -24.22
CA LYS A 159 -5.89 12.77 -24.03
C LYS A 159 -6.60 11.40 -23.95
N ARG A 160 -7.53 11.28 -23.00
CA ARG A 160 -8.57 10.24 -22.95
C ARG A 160 -9.28 10.10 -24.32
N PRO A 161 -9.52 8.88 -24.83
CA PRO A 161 -10.47 8.69 -25.91
C PRO A 161 -11.89 8.84 -25.35
N ARG A 162 -12.62 9.79 -25.92
CA ARG A 162 -14.06 10.00 -25.77
C ARG A 162 -14.74 9.03 -26.74
N ASN A 163 -15.48 8.05 -26.23
CA ASN A 163 -16.35 7.21 -27.06
C ASN A 163 -17.45 8.11 -27.63
N GLY A 164 -17.33 8.43 -28.92
CA GLY A 164 -18.39 8.99 -29.73
C GLY A 164 -19.00 7.88 -30.56
N GLU A 165 -20.30 7.71 -30.41
CA GLU A 165 -21.16 6.99 -31.35
C GLU A 165 -20.95 7.54 -32.76
N LEU A 166 -20.77 6.65 -33.73
CA LEU A 166 -20.91 6.98 -35.13
C LEU A 166 -21.69 5.85 -35.81
N GLU A 167 -22.99 6.07 -35.90
CA GLU A 167 -23.81 5.47 -36.95
C GLU A 167 -23.31 5.97 -38.30
N SER A 168 -23.05 5.06 -39.24
CA SER A 168 -23.08 5.37 -40.67
C SER A 168 -23.35 4.09 -41.46
N ASN A 169 -24.33 4.25 -42.33
CA ASN A 169 -25.01 3.26 -43.14
C ASN A 169 -24.19 2.71 -44.32
N THR A 170 -24.67 1.56 -44.78
CA THR A 170 -24.84 1.09 -46.18
C THR A 170 -23.67 0.54 -47.01
N ASN A 171 -23.96 -0.68 -47.49
CA ASN A 171 -23.72 -1.29 -48.80
C ASN A 171 -22.51 -2.21 -49.01
N GLY A 172 -22.81 -3.48 -49.33
CA GLY A 172 -22.17 -4.18 -50.44
C GLY A 172 -21.84 -5.66 -50.25
N SER A 173 -22.70 -6.55 -50.78
CA SER A 173 -22.40 -7.90 -51.31
C SER A 173 -22.00 -9.00 -50.30
N ASN A 174 -22.25 -10.31 -50.46
CA ASN A 174 -23.01 -11.14 -51.40
C ASN A 174 -23.04 -12.57 -50.78
N THR A 175 -24.09 -13.35 -51.06
CA THR A 175 -24.13 -14.85 -51.09
C THR A 175 -23.66 -15.65 -49.85
N SER A 176 -24.49 -16.47 -49.19
CA SER A 176 -25.02 -17.74 -49.75
C SER A 176 -26.03 -18.40 -48.80
N ARG A 177 -27.07 -19.02 -49.39
CA ARG A 177 -27.71 -20.35 -49.11
C ARG A 177 -27.36 -21.00 -47.75
N THR A 178 -28.26 -21.61 -46.99
CA THR A 178 -29.34 -22.58 -47.29
C THR A 178 -30.02 -22.81 -45.92
N GLY A 179 -31.34 -22.77 -45.75
CA GLY A 179 -32.19 -23.93 -46.00
C GLY A 179 -32.42 -24.73 -44.70
N LEU A 180 -33.70 -24.88 -44.35
CA LEU A 180 -34.34 -26.04 -43.69
C LEU A 180 -35.09 -25.77 -42.36
N VAL A 181 -36.41 -25.80 -42.50
CA VAL A 181 -37.34 -26.74 -41.84
C VAL A 181 -37.65 -26.50 -40.36
N ALA A 182 -38.92 -26.12 -40.14
CA ALA A 182 -39.65 -26.17 -38.89
C ALA A 182 -39.68 -27.58 -38.26
N PRO A 183 -40.09 -27.72 -37.00
CA PRO A 183 -41.48 -28.16 -36.87
C PRO A 183 -42.27 -27.50 -35.72
N ASN A 184 -43.57 -27.49 -35.98
CA ASN A 184 -44.67 -27.16 -35.09
C ASN A 184 -44.61 -27.94 -33.77
N SER A 185 -44.87 -27.24 -32.66
CA SER A 185 -45.51 -27.86 -31.50
C SER A 185 -46.63 -26.96 -30.98
N VAL A 186 -47.78 -27.62 -30.89
CA VAL A 186 -49.08 -27.15 -30.42
C VAL A 186 -49.00 -26.85 -28.92
N SER A 187 -49.44 -25.66 -28.52
CA SER A 187 -49.84 -25.39 -27.14
C SER A 187 -51.10 -24.54 -27.12
N THR A 188 -52.17 -25.24 -26.77
CA THR A 188 -53.36 -24.85 -26.01
C THR A 188 -53.36 -23.43 -25.45
N SER A 189 -54.43 -22.71 -25.79
CA SER A 189 -55.08 -21.63 -25.06
C SER A 189 -54.73 -21.54 -23.56
N ILE A 190 -54.43 -20.33 -23.08
CA ILE A 190 -55.24 -19.58 -22.09
C ILE A 190 -54.51 -18.26 -21.72
N SER A 191 -55.30 -17.19 -21.66
CA SER A 191 -55.06 -15.91 -20.97
C SER A 191 -54.24 -14.83 -21.69
N SER A 192 -54.96 -14.12 -22.55
CA SER A 192 -54.80 -12.69 -22.78
C SER A 192 -54.81 -11.91 -21.46
N ARG A 193 -53.67 -11.32 -21.09
CA ARG A 193 -53.64 -10.15 -20.20
C ARG A 193 -52.54 -9.21 -20.68
N THR A 194 -52.95 -8.10 -21.26
CA THR A 194 -52.12 -6.91 -21.46
C THR A 194 -51.47 -6.52 -20.14
N PRO A 195 -50.20 -6.06 -20.17
CA PRO A 195 -49.86 -4.94 -19.33
C PRO A 195 -49.20 -3.86 -20.20
N SER A 196 -50.03 -2.89 -20.59
CA SER A 196 -49.62 -1.50 -20.43
C SER A 196 -49.52 -1.28 -18.92
N ALA A 197 -48.36 -1.54 -18.35
CA ALA A 197 -48.08 -1.22 -16.97
C ALA A 197 -46.62 -0.78 -16.86
N VAL A 198 -46.43 0.37 -16.23
CA VAL A 198 -45.26 0.66 -15.41
C VAL A 198 -44.79 -0.65 -14.77
N PRO A 199 -43.49 -0.99 -14.75
CA PRO A 199 -43.08 -2.29 -14.22
C PRO A 199 -43.40 -2.34 -12.70
N GLU A 200 -44.57 -2.88 -12.37
CA GLU A 200 -45.17 -2.96 -11.02
C GLU A 200 -44.71 -4.21 -10.25
N SER A 201 -43.58 -4.81 -10.62
CA SER A 201 -43.04 -5.93 -9.85
C SER A 201 -41.84 -5.47 -9.02
N PRO A 202 -41.90 -5.44 -7.67
CA PRO A 202 -40.74 -5.13 -6.84
C PRO A 202 -39.53 -6.06 -7.09
N GLN A 203 -39.70 -7.16 -7.82
CA GLN A 203 -38.63 -8.08 -8.20
C GLN A 203 -37.63 -7.47 -9.21
N TRP A 204 -38.04 -6.63 -10.17
CA TRP A 204 -37.09 -6.05 -11.13
C TRP A 204 -36.15 -5.04 -10.45
N MET A 205 -36.68 -4.27 -9.48
CA MET A 205 -35.87 -3.37 -8.67
C MET A 205 -34.88 -4.14 -7.81
N ARG A 206 -35.32 -5.25 -7.19
CA ARG A 206 -34.42 -6.12 -6.39
C ARG A 206 -33.31 -6.73 -7.26
N ALA A 207 -33.65 -7.22 -8.46
CA ALA A 207 -32.64 -7.73 -9.39
C ALA A 207 -31.67 -6.64 -9.84
N ARG A 208 -32.16 -5.42 -10.09
CA ARG A 208 -31.32 -4.28 -10.46
C ARG A 208 -30.40 -3.85 -9.33
N ILE A 209 -30.89 -3.80 -8.08
CA ILE A 209 -30.10 -3.50 -6.89
C ILE A 209 -29.00 -4.55 -6.72
N MET A 210 -29.34 -5.84 -6.79
CA MET A 210 -28.37 -6.93 -6.67
C MET A 210 -27.28 -6.86 -7.76
N GLN A 211 -27.65 -6.52 -8.99
CA GLN A 211 -26.67 -6.31 -10.07
C GLN A 211 -25.73 -5.13 -9.76
N LEU A 212 -26.28 -4.00 -9.31
CA LEU A 212 -25.47 -2.82 -8.97
C LEU A 212 -24.55 -3.07 -7.78
N GLU A 213 -25.02 -3.82 -6.78
CA GLU A 213 -24.21 -4.26 -5.63
C GLU A 213 -23.06 -5.16 -6.08
N SER A 214 -23.32 -6.12 -6.98
CA SER A 214 -22.30 -6.96 -7.58
C SER A 214 -21.27 -6.16 -8.39
N ASP A 215 -21.73 -5.20 -9.20
CA ASP A 215 -20.85 -4.35 -10.01
C ASP A 215 -19.97 -3.46 -9.12
N LEU A 216 -20.54 -2.93 -8.03
CA LEU A 216 -19.83 -2.10 -7.06
C LEU A 216 -18.77 -2.91 -6.31
N GLU A 217 -19.11 -4.13 -5.88
CA GLU A 217 -18.15 -5.03 -5.23
C GLU A 217 -17.02 -5.44 -6.18
N SER A 218 -17.33 -5.73 -7.45
CA SER A 218 -16.31 -6.00 -8.48
C SER A 218 -15.37 -4.80 -8.71
N ALA A 219 -15.92 -3.58 -8.74
CA ALA A 219 -15.13 -2.36 -8.87
C ALA A 219 -14.24 -2.10 -7.64
N ARG A 220 -14.74 -2.39 -6.43
CA ARG A 220 -13.93 -2.33 -5.19
C ARG A 220 -12.77 -3.32 -5.23
N ALA A 221 -13.04 -4.57 -5.61
CA ALA A 221 -12.00 -5.60 -5.72
C ALA A 221 -10.91 -5.22 -6.74
N THR A 222 -11.30 -4.66 -7.89
CA THR A 222 -10.34 -4.21 -8.91
C THR A 222 -9.50 -3.04 -8.43
N ARG A 223 -10.11 -2.08 -7.72
CA ARG A 223 -9.38 -0.96 -7.11
C ARG A 223 -8.41 -1.45 -6.04
N ASP A 224 -8.81 -2.39 -5.19
CA ASP A 224 -7.95 -2.90 -4.13
C ASP A 224 -6.76 -3.69 -4.70
N LEU A 225 -6.96 -4.43 -5.80
CA LEU A 225 -5.88 -5.07 -6.56
C LEU A 225 -4.92 -4.03 -7.17
N ALA A 226 -5.43 -2.98 -7.80
CA ALA A 226 -4.58 -1.92 -8.36
C ALA A 226 -3.75 -1.19 -7.27
N VAL A 227 -4.34 -0.99 -6.08
CA VAL A 227 -3.62 -0.41 -4.94
C VAL A 227 -2.56 -1.37 -4.39
N SER A 228 -2.81 -2.67 -4.37
CA SER A 228 -1.81 -3.65 -3.92
C SER A 228 -0.65 -3.77 -4.91
N GLU A 229 -0.93 -3.79 -6.22
CA GLU A 229 0.10 -3.75 -7.28
C GLU A 229 0.97 -2.50 -7.19
N GLN A 230 0.37 -1.32 -6.99
CA GLN A 230 1.12 -0.09 -6.81
C GLN A 230 2.03 -0.14 -5.57
N ARG A 231 1.58 -0.74 -4.47
CA ARG A 231 2.41 -0.92 -3.26
C ARG A 231 3.58 -1.86 -3.53
N VAL A 232 3.36 -2.98 -4.21
CA VAL A 232 4.42 -3.92 -4.59
C VAL A 232 5.46 -3.22 -5.48
N ALA A 233 5.04 -2.43 -6.46
CA ALA A 233 5.95 -1.68 -7.32
C ALA A 233 6.81 -0.67 -6.54
N VAL A 234 6.23 0.05 -5.58
CA VAL A 234 6.96 0.99 -4.72
C VAL A 234 7.99 0.27 -3.84
N ILE A 235 7.61 -0.88 -3.25
CA ILE A 235 8.51 -1.68 -2.42
C ILE A 235 9.65 -2.24 -3.27
N ALA A 236 9.36 -2.81 -4.44
CA ALA A 236 10.34 -3.37 -5.36
C ALA A 236 11.35 -2.30 -5.81
N HIS A 237 10.87 -1.11 -6.17
CA HIS A 237 11.75 -0.01 -6.57
C HIS A 237 12.66 0.47 -5.43
N ARG A 238 12.12 0.53 -4.20
CA ARG A 238 12.93 0.89 -3.02
C ARG A 238 13.99 -0.18 -2.73
N ALA A 239 13.64 -1.45 -2.82
CA ALA A 239 14.58 -2.56 -2.65
C ALA A 239 15.69 -2.53 -3.71
N GLU A 240 15.34 -2.27 -4.97
CA GLU A 240 16.29 -2.12 -6.07
C GLU A 240 17.25 -0.94 -5.84
N GLN A 241 16.73 0.23 -5.43
CA GLN A 241 17.57 1.37 -5.10
C GLN A 241 18.51 1.07 -3.92
N GLN A 242 18.04 0.36 -2.91
CA GLN A 242 18.86 -0.04 -1.78
C GLN A 242 19.96 -1.01 -2.21
N ALA A 243 19.63 -2.05 -2.97
CA ALA A 243 20.59 -3.00 -3.50
C ALA A 243 21.66 -2.31 -4.37
N ARG A 244 21.28 -1.31 -5.18
CA ARG A 244 22.25 -0.50 -5.95
C ARG A 244 23.21 0.28 -5.05
N ARG A 245 22.72 0.87 -3.94
CA ARG A 245 23.58 1.61 -3.00
C ARG A 245 24.53 0.68 -2.27
N GLU A 246 24.06 -0.49 -1.84
CA GLU A 246 24.87 -1.50 -1.18
C GLU A 246 25.94 -2.06 -2.12
N ALA A 247 25.59 -2.35 -3.38
CA ALA A 247 26.56 -2.78 -4.39
C ALA A 247 27.63 -1.71 -4.66
N MET A 248 27.26 -0.43 -4.73
CA MET A 248 28.24 0.66 -4.87
C MET A 248 29.14 0.79 -3.64
N ALA A 249 28.59 0.66 -2.43
CA ALA A 249 29.37 0.69 -1.20
C ALA A 249 30.36 -0.48 -1.12
N GLN A 250 29.93 -1.70 -1.48
CA GLN A 250 30.80 -2.87 -1.55
C GLN A 250 31.90 -2.70 -2.60
N LYS A 251 31.57 -2.18 -3.79
CA LYS A 251 32.56 -1.87 -4.82
C LYS A 251 33.60 -0.86 -4.32
N SER A 252 33.17 0.21 -3.68
CA SER A 252 34.07 1.22 -3.12
C SER A 252 34.96 0.66 -2.00
N ALA A 253 34.41 -0.22 -1.15
CA ALA A 253 35.18 -0.90 -0.11
C ALA A 253 36.23 -1.86 -0.70
N ALA A 254 35.88 -2.61 -1.75
CA ALA A 254 36.81 -3.49 -2.45
C ALA A 254 37.94 -2.71 -3.14
N GLU A 255 37.61 -1.59 -3.79
CA GLU A 255 38.59 -0.71 -4.44
C GLU A 255 39.55 -0.07 -3.41
N ALA A 256 39.03 0.36 -2.25
CA ALA A 256 39.86 0.86 -1.16
C ALA A 256 40.78 -0.22 -0.57
N ALA A 257 40.31 -1.47 -0.45
CA ALA A 257 41.12 -2.59 0.00
C ALA A 257 42.23 -2.93 -1.02
N GLN A 258 41.91 -2.92 -2.31
CA GLN A 258 42.89 -3.11 -3.37
C GLN A 258 43.96 -2.01 -3.35
N SER A 259 43.57 -0.74 -3.22
CA SER A 259 44.51 0.38 -3.15
C SER A 259 45.46 0.29 -1.94
N ARG A 260 44.97 -0.20 -0.79
CA ARG A 260 45.82 -0.48 0.38
C ARG A 260 46.82 -1.60 0.11
N ALA A 261 46.37 -2.70 -0.51
CA ALA A 261 47.25 -3.82 -0.85
C ALA A 261 48.35 -3.40 -1.84
N GLU A 262 48.02 -2.56 -2.83
CA GLU A 262 49.00 -1.99 -3.77
C GLU A 262 50.02 -1.09 -3.05
N ALA A 263 49.56 -0.24 -2.11
CA ALA A 263 50.45 0.60 -1.32
C ALA A 263 51.40 -0.22 -0.43
N GLU A 264 50.91 -1.30 0.21
CA GLU A 264 51.75 -2.22 0.98
C GLU A 264 52.76 -2.96 0.11
N GLN A 265 52.35 -3.42 -1.08
CA GLN A 265 53.25 -4.05 -2.05
C GLN A 265 54.39 -3.11 -2.46
N MET A 266 54.08 -1.84 -2.74
CA MET A 266 55.07 -0.82 -3.06
C MET A 266 56.01 -0.55 -1.88
N ARG A 267 55.49 -0.52 -0.65
CA ARG A 267 56.29 -0.38 0.58
C ARG A 267 57.28 -1.53 0.73
N LEU A 268 56.81 -2.78 0.64
CA LEU A 268 57.65 -3.98 0.76
C LEU A 268 58.72 -4.06 -0.34
N ARG A 269 58.39 -3.68 -1.58
CA ARG A 269 59.38 -3.60 -2.67
C ARG A 269 60.47 -2.57 -2.35
N SER A 270 60.11 -1.41 -1.83
CA SER A 270 61.08 -0.37 -1.45
C SER A 270 61.96 -0.79 -0.25
N GLU A 271 61.41 -1.54 0.71
CA GLU A 271 62.19 -2.10 1.83
C GLU A 271 63.17 -3.17 1.35
N LEU A 272 62.75 -4.05 0.44
CA LEU A 272 63.62 -5.06 -0.16
C LEU A 272 64.78 -4.43 -0.93
N GLU A 273 64.50 -3.41 -1.75
CA GLU A 273 65.51 -2.69 -2.53
C GLU A 273 66.56 -2.01 -1.63
N LYS A 274 66.14 -1.49 -0.47
CA LYS A 274 67.04 -0.90 0.55
C LYS A 274 67.85 -1.92 1.35
N ALA A 275 67.40 -3.16 1.49
CA ALA A 275 68.09 -4.19 2.26
C ALA A 275 69.21 -4.90 1.47
N ILE A 276 69.13 -4.89 0.13
CA ILE A 276 70.10 -5.53 -0.77
C ILE A 276 71.55 -5.00 -0.65
N PRO A 277 71.84 -3.72 -0.30
CA PRO A 277 73.23 -3.24 -0.19
C PRO A 277 73.94 -3.55 1.14
N GLN A 278 73.26 -4.04 2.19
CA GLN A 278 73.85 -4.17 3.55
C GLN A 278 74.40 -5.55 3.89
N ASN A 279 74.14 -6.58 3.08
CA ASN A 279 74.58 -7.96 3.36
C ASN A 279 75.89 -8.38 2.65
N SER A 280 76.63 -7.44 2.08
CA SER A 280 77.86 -7.69 1.30
C SER A 280 79.11 -7.09 1.93
N THR A 281 79.32 -7.29 3.23
CA THR A 281 80.66 -7.05 3.84
C THR A 281 80.91 -8.03 4.98
N PRO A 282 81.59 -9.17 4.74
CA PRO A 282 82.05 -10.05 5.80
C PRO A 282 83.40 -9.54 6.32
N SER A 283 83.40 -8.91 7.49
CA SER A 283 84.63 -8.60 8.22
C SER A 283 85.12 -9.87 8.92
N ARG A 284 86.37 -10.24 8.62
CA ARG A 284 87.12 -11.42 9.07
C ARG A 284 88.22 -10.95 10.02
N GLU A 285 88.44 -11.67 11.13
CA GLU A 285 89.67 -11.80 11.95
C GLU A 285 89.28 -12.69 13.17
N GLU A 286 89.79 -13.93 13.39
CA GLU A 286 91.15 -14.39 13.80
C GLU A 286 91.63 -13.69 15.11
N ASP A 287 92.24 -14.26 16.15
CA ASP A 287 92.70 -15.60 16.58
C ASP A 287 93.15 -15.49 18.09
N ASN A 288 93.35 -16.63 18.79
CA ASN A 288 93.75 -16.92 20.20
C ASN A 288 95.10 -16.29 20.75
N PRO A 289 95.71 -16.65 21.94
CA PRO A 289 95.29 -16.85 23.38
C PRO A 289 96.29 -16.31 24.51
N GLU A 290 95.87 -16.35 25.80
CA GLU A 290 96.62 -16.47 27.11
C GLU A 290 97.64 -15.38 27.61
N PRO A 291 98.14 -15.38 28.89
CA PRO A 291 97.52 -15.47 30.23
C PRO A 291 98.10 -14.45 31.26
N GLN A 292 97.35 -13.90 32.23
CA GLN A 292 97.81 -13.46 33.58
C GLN A 292 96.79 -12.55 34.27
N ARG A 293 96.52 -12.82 35.56
CA ARG A 293 96.05 -11.94 36.66
C ARG A 293 94.72 -12.36 37.27
N SER A 294 94.85 -13.00 38.43
CA SER A 294 93.78 -13.45 39.32
C SER A 294 92.92 -12.32 39.93
N GLU A 295 93.20 -11.04 39.66
CA GLU A 295 92.30 -9.90 39.97
C GLU A 295 91.44 -9.48 38.76
N GLU A 296 91.95 -9.59 37.53
CA GLU A 296 91.17 -9.34 36.30
C GLU A 296 90.12 -10.44 36.06
N ASN A 297 90.36 -11.66 36.56
CA ASN A 297 89.38 -12.75 36.49
C ASN A 297 88.11 -12.50 37.30
N ALA A 298 88.15 -11.72 38.39
CA ALA A 298 86.97 -11.37 39.15
C ALA A 298 86.08 -10.38 38.39
N ASP A 299 86.69 -9.37 37.78
CA ASP A 299 85.99 -8.39 36.92
C ASP A 299 85.46 -9.03 35.63
N VAL A 300 86.18 -10.00 35.05
CA VAL A 300 85.70 -10.76 33.88
C VAL A 300 84.52 -11.67 34.27
N LEU A 301 84.59 -12.34 35.41
CA LEU A 301 83.48 -13.16 35.92
C LEU A 301 82.25 -12.31 36.29
N GLU A 302 82.44 -11.12 36.85
CA GLU A 302 81.34 -10.19 37.15
C GLU A 302 80.70 -9.68 35.85
N ARG A 303 81.50 -9.37 34.83
CA ARG A 303 81.01 -8.99 33.50
C ARG A 303 80.28 -10.13 32.78
N ASP A 304 80.77 -11.36 32.91
CA ASP A 304 80.12 -12.57 32.38
C ASP A 304 78.80 -12.88 33.12
N LEU A 305 78.75 -12.64 34.43
CA LEU A 305 77.52 -12.78 35.23
C LEU A 305 76.48 -11.71 34.86
N GLU A 306 76.91 -10.48 34.61
CA GLU A 306 76.04 -9.40 34.12
C GLU A 306 75.54 -9.71 32.70
N GLU A 307 76.42 -10.20 31.81
CA GLU A 307 76.05 -10.58 30.44
C GLU A 307 75.12 -11.80 30.40
N THR A 308 75.31 -12.77 31.30
CA THR A 308 74.40 -13.92 31.42
C THR A 308 73.05 -13.51 32.00
N ARG A 309 73.00 -12.57 32.95
CA ARG A 309 71.75 -11.94 33.41
C ARG A 309 71.03 -11.20 32.28
N ASP A 310 71.75 -10.41 31.50
CA ASP A 310 71.18 -9.70 30.36
C ASP A 310 70.65 -10.67 29.30
N ARG A 311 71.38 -11.76 29.02
CA ARG A 311 70.93 -12.83 28.12
C ARG A 311 69.68 -13.53 28.65
N GLU A 312 69.63 -13.84 29.95
CA GLU A 312 68.47 -14.45 30.60
C GLU A 312 67.25 -13.54 30.52
N HIS A 313 67.42 -12.25 30.83
CA HIS A 313 66.36 -11.26 30.76
C HIS A 313 65.83 -11.09 29.33
N LYS A 314 66.73 -11.12 28.32
CA LYS A 314 66.38 -11.04 26.90
C LYS A 314 65.66 -12.30 26.40
N LEU A 315 66.06 -13.47 26.88
CA LEU A 315 65.37 -14.75 26.62
C LEU A 315 63.99 -14.78 27.26
N GLN A 316 63.86 -14.28 28.49
CA GLN A 316 62.60 -14.21 29.21
C GLN A 316 61.63 -13.25 28.51
N LEU A 317 62.12 -12.10 28.02
CA LEU A 317 61.34 -11.18 27.20
C LEU A 317 60.84 -11.86 25.91
N ARG A 318 61.73 -12.60 25.22
CA ARG A 318 61.39 -13.33 23.99
C ARG A 318 60.37 -14.44 24.23
N LYS A 319 60.50 -15.16 25.35
CA LYS A 319 59.54 -16.19 25.77
C LYS A 319 58.17 -15.59 26.04
N SER A 320 58.10 -14.47 26.78
CA SER A 320 56.83 -13.78 27.05
C SER A 320 56.17 -13.27 25.76
N HIS A 321 56.96 -12.84 24.78
CA HIS A 321 56.45 -12.39 23.49
C HIS A 321 55.83 -13.55 22.69
N LEU A 322 56.51 -14.72 22.64
CA LEU A 322 55.99 -15.91 21.96
C LEU A 322 54.75 -16.49 22.64
N GLU A 323 54.69 -16.49 23.97
CA GLU A 323 53.49 -16.88 24.72
C GLU A 323 52.30 -15.96 24.38
N SER A 324 52.54 -14.64 24.29
CA SER A 324 51.50 -13.68 23.88
C SER A 324 51.04 -13.87 22.43
N GLU A 325 51.95 -14.19 21.50
CA GLU A 325 51.58 -14.49 20.11
C GLU A 325 50.77 -15.78 19.98
N LEU A 326 51.13 -16.81 20.75
CA LEU A 326 50.39 -18.08 20.79
C LEU A 326 48.97 -17.88 21.34
N GLU A 327 48.80 -17.09 22.40
CA GLU A 327 47.47 -16.74 22.91
C GLU A 327 46.62 -16.01 21.87
N LYS A 328 47.20 -15.06 21.12
CA LYS A 328 46.51 -14.34 20.04
C LYS A 328 46.11 -15.28 18.89
N ALA A 329 46.98 -16.21 18.51
CA ALA A 329 46.70 -17.19 17.48
C ALA A 329 45.57 -18.15 17.89
N ASN A 330 45.56 -18.59 19.16
CA ASN A 330 44.49 -19.43 19.71
C ASN A 330 43.15 -18.68 19.77
N LEU A 331 43.16 -17.39 20.14
CA LEU A 331 41.97 -16.55 20.08
C LEU A 331 41.43 -16.45 18.64
N GLY A 332 42.34 -16.25 17.66
CA GLY A 332 42.01 -16.23 16.24
C GLY A 332 41.37 -17.53 15.75
N ALA A 333 41.90 -18.68 16.15
CA ALA A 333 41.35 -19.99 15.81
C ALA A 333 39.91 -20.18 16.33
N ILE A 334 39.65 -19.79 17.58
CA ILE A 334 38.30 -19.84 18.18
C ILE A 334 37.33 -18.94 17.41
N THR A 335 37.75 -17.73 17.02
CA THR A 335 36.90 -16.83 16.23
C THR A 335 36.59 -17.35 14.83
N LEU A 336 37.53 -18.08 14.21
CA LEU A 336 37.35 -18.67 12.90
C LEU A 336 36.38 -19.87 12.95
N GLU A 337 36.46 -20.69 13.99
CA GLU A 337 35.53 -21.79 14.22
C GLU A 337 34.10 -21.29 14.47
N GLN A 338 33.95 -20.21 15.26
CA GLN A 338 32.66 -19.52 15.44
C GLN A 338 32.10 -18.96 14.13
N ALA A 339 32.95 -18.35 13.30
CA ALA A 339 32.54 -17.85 12.00
C ALA A 339 32.08 -18.98 11.06
N ASN A 340 32.76 -20.12 11.05
CA ASN A 340 32.36 -21.29 10.27
C ASN A 340 31.01 -21.87 10.74
N ALA A 341 30.81 -21.98 12.05
CA ALA A 341 29.55 -22.45 12.61
C ALA A 341 28.38 -21.52 12.22
N GLU A 342 28.61 -20.21 12.22
CA GLU A 342 27.61 -19.23 11.80
C GLU A 342 27.33 -19.32 10.28
N ILE A 343 28.35 -19.53 9.45
CA ILE A 343 28.19 -19.75 8.01
C ILE A 343 27.32 -20.98 7.73
N ASP A 344 27.55 -22.09 8.42
CA ASP A 344 26.78 -23.32 8.20
C ASP A 344 25.33 -23.21 8.71
N ARG A 345 25.12 -22.44 9.79
CA ARG A 345 23.77 -22.05 10.22
C ARG A 345 23.07 -21.22 9.14
N LEU A 346 23.72 -20.18 8.63
CA LEU A 346 23.15 -19.32 7.58
C LEU A 346 22.87 -20.07 6.28
N LYS A 347 23.71 -21.04 5.89
CA LYS A 347 23.43 -21.92 4.74
C LYS A 347 22.18 -22.75 4.98
N SER A 348 22.00 -23.29 6.18
CA SER A 348 20.81 -24.08 6.53
C SER A 348 19.54 -23.22 6.49
N ASP A 349 19.60 -22.02 7.04
CA ASP A 349 18.51 -21.04 6.99
C ASP A 349 18.17 -20.62 5.54
N LEU A 350 19.19 -20.46 4.69
CA LEU A 350 19.01 -20.15 3.27
C LEU A 350 18.24 -21.26 2.54
N VAL A 351 18.59 -22.53 2.78
CA VAL A 351 17.89 -23.67 2.18
C VAL A 351 16.44 -23.72 2.64
N LEU A 352 16.18 -23.55 3.94
CA LEU A 352 14.82 -23.50 4.48
C LEU A 352 14.00 -22.36 3.86
N ALA A 353 14.59 -21.18 3.70
CA ALA A 353 13.94 -20.04 3.06
C ALA A 353 13.61 -20.32 1.58
N GLN A 354 14.50 -20.99 0.85
CA GLN A 354 14.26 -21.40 -0.54
C GLN A 354 13.12 -22.42 -0.65
N GLU A 355 13.04 -23.39 0.26
CA GLU A 355 11.95 -24.36 0.30
C GLU A 355 10.60 -23.70 0.59
N GLN A 356 10.57 -22.77 1.55
CA GLN A 356 9.37 -21.98 1.85
C GLN A 356 8.95 -21.14 0.64
N LEU A 357 9.90 -20.49 -0.02
CA LEU A 357 9.62 -19.73 -1.24
C LEU A 357 9.03 -20.64 -2.32
N GLY A 358 9.63 -21.80 -2.58
CA GLY A 358 9.11 -22.77 -3.55
C GLY A 358 7.73 -23.32 -3.18
N SER A 359 7.40 -23.44 -1.89
CA SER A 359 6.06 -23.81 -1.43
C SER A 359 5.04 -22.70 -1.69
N THR A 360 5.38 -21.46 -1.34
CA THR A 360 4.50 -20.30 -1.58
C THR A 360 4.24 -20.06 -3.06
N GLN A 361 5.25 -20.23 -3.93
CA GLN A 361 5.10 -20.14 -5.37
C GLN A 361 4.10 -21.18 -5.89
N ARG A 362 4.24 -22.46 -5.50
CA ARG A 362 3.29 -23.52 -5.89
C ARG A 362 1.87 -23.25 -5.41
N SER A 363 1.73 -22.68 -4.22
CA SER A 363 0.42 -22.26 -3.67
C SER A 363 -0.20 -21.13 -4.50
N LEU A 364 0.60 -20.13 -4.87
CA LEU A 364 0.17 -19.01 -5.72
C LEU A 364 -0.30 -19.49 -7.10
N GLU A 365 0.48 -20.35 -7.76
CA GLU A 365 0.11 -20.92 -9.06
C GLU A 365 -1.19 -21.74 -8.98
N SER A 366 -1.39 -22.50 -7.89
CA SER A 366 -2.63 -23.23 -7.66
C SER A 366 -3.83 -22.29 -7.55
N LEU A 367 -3.66 -21.16 -6.85
CA LEU A 367 -4.69 -20.14 -6.71
C LEU A 367 -4.98 -19.45 -8.05
N GLU A 368 -3.96 -19.12 -8.84
CA GLU A 368 -4.11 -18.54 -10.17
C GLU A 368 -4.89 -19.47 -11.12
N ARG A 369 -4.61 -20.79 -11.09
CA ARG A 369 -5.38 -21.78 -11.85
C ARG A 369 -6.85 -21.80 -11.42
N LYS A 370 -7.15 -21.70 -10.12
CA LYS A 370 -8.53 -21.65 -9.60
C LYS A 370 -9.26 -20.39 -10.06
N TYR A 371 -8.60 -19.23 -10.01
CA TYR A 371 -9.17 -17.98 -10.52
C TYR A 371 -9.43 -18.03 -12.03
N SER A 372 -8.47 -18.55 -12.80
CA SER A 372 -8.61 -18.71 -14.25
C SER A 372 -9.78 -19.63 -14.61
N SER A 373 -9.95 -20.74 -13.88
CA SER A 373 -11.09 -21.65 -14.03
C SER A 373 -12.42 -20.96 -13.74
N THR A 374 -12.49 -20.20 -12.64
CA THR A 374 -13.69 -19.46 -12.24
C THR A 374 -14.04 -18.37 -13.25
N ARG A 375 -13.05 -17.62 -13.74
CA ARG A 375 -13.22 -16.61 -14.78
C ARG A 375 -13.77 -17.22 -16.08
N ARG A 376 -13.24 -18.37 -16.51
CA ARG A 376 -13.75 -19.07 -17.71
C ARG A 376 -15.21 -19.51 -17.54
N LYS A 377 -15.59 -19.98 -16.34
CA LYS A 377 -17.00 -20.30 -16.04
C LYS A 377 -17.90 -19.07 -16.09
N TYR A 378 -17.43 -17.93 -15.55
CA TYR A 378 -18.16 -16.68 -15.59
C TYR A 378 -18.41 -16.19 -17.02
N GLU A 379 -17.38 -16.17 -17.87
CA GLU A 379 -17.53 -15.76 -19.28
C GLU A 379 -18.50 -16.68 -20.03
N ASN A 380 -18.44 -18.01 -19.82
CA ASN A 380 -19.41 -18.94 -20.41
C ASN A 380 -20.86 -18.63 -19.97
N SER A 381 -21.08 -18.37 -18.69
CA SER A 381 -22.42 -17.99 -18.18
C SER A 381 -22.90 -16.66 -18.76
N LYS A 382 -21.99 -15.69 -18.92
CA LYS A 382 -22.27 -14.39 -19.53
C LYS A 382 -22.63 -14.51 -21.01
N GLU A 383 -21.92 -15.35 -21.77
CA GLU A 383 -22.25 -15.66 -23.17
C GLU A 383 -23.65 -16.29 -23.28
N LYS A 384 -23.97 -17.28 -22.44
CA LYS A 384 -25.32 -17.88 -22.38
C LYS A 384 -26.39 -16.85 -22.04
N LEU A 385 -26.12 -15.94 -21.10
CA LEU A 385 -27.06 -14.88 -20.78
C LEU A 385 -27.26 -13.92 -21.97
N GLY A 386 -26.20 -13.63 -22.71
CA GLY A 386 -26.25 -12.86 -23.95
C GLY A 386 -27.15 -13.50 -24.99
N THR A 387 -27.04 -14.82 -25.21
CA THR A 387 -27.91 -15.52 -26.17
C THR A 387 -29.38 -15.52 -25.75
N TYR A 388 -29.68 -15.68 -24.46
CA TYR A 388 -31.05 -15.55 -23.95
C TYR A 388 -31.60 -14.14 -24.12
N LYS A 389 -30.78 -13.10 -23.88
CA LYS A 389 -31.18 -11.71 -24.09
C LYS A 389 -31.55 -11.45 -25.55
N SER A 390 -30.70 -11.86 -26.50
CA SER A 390 -30.97 -11.68 -27.93
C SER A 390 -32.22 -12.45 -28.38
N ARG A 391 -32.42 -13.66 -27.86
CA ARG A 391 -33.65 -14.44 -28.13
C ARG A 391 -34.90 -13.71 -27.64
N LEU A 392 -34.87 -13.19 -26.41
CA LEU A 392 -35.99 -12.45 -25.82
C LEU A 392 -36.30 -11.18 -26.62
N GLU A 393 -35.27 -10.47 -27.08
CA GLU A 393 -35.44 -9.27 -27.92
C GLU A 393 -36.07 -9.60 -29.27
N ASN A 394 -35.63 -10.69 -29.90
CA ASN A 394 -36.25 -11.21 -31.13
C ASN A 394 -37.73 -11.56 -30.89
N GLU A 395 -38.06 -12.29 -29.82
CA GLU A 395 -39.44 -12.64 -29.47
C GLU A 395 -40.30 -11.39 -29.24
N ARG A 396 -39.79 -10.39 -28.51
CA ARG A 396 -40.48 -9.10 -28.32
C ARG A 396 -40.72 -8.37 -29.63
N SER A 397 -39.76 -8.36 -30.55
CA SER A 397 -39.91 -7.72 -31.86
C SER A 397 -40.99 -8.40 -32.71
N ILE A 398 -41.11 -9.72 -32.63
CA ILE A 398 -42.14 -10.51 -33.32
C ILE A 398 -43.51 -10.20 -32.74
N VAL A 399 -43.64 -10.23 -31.41
CA VAL A 399 -44.92 -9.92 -30.72
C VAL A 399 -45.38 -8.51 -31.05
N LYS A 400 -44.48 -7.52 -31.01
CA LYS A 400 -44.80 -6.13 -31.39
C LYS A 400 -45.30 -6.04 -32.82
N ARG A 401 -44.63 -6.71 -33.77
CA ARG A 401 -45.06 -6.75 -35.18
C ARG A 401 -46.42 -7.41 -35.36
N LEU A 402 -46.68 -8.52 -34.65
CA LEU A 402 -47.98 -9.19 -34.67
C LEU A 402 -49.08 -8.29 -34.08
N GLN A 403 -48.80 -7.56 -33.02
CA GLN A 403 -49.73 -6.58 -32.45
C GLN A 403 -50.04 -5.47 -33.46
N GLU A 404 -49.01 -4.90 -34.09
CA GLU A 404 -49.16 -3.85 -35.11
C GLU A 404 -49.92 -4.33 -36.36
N THR A 405 -49.83 -5.61 -36.74
CA THR A 405 -50.55 -6.14 -37.91
C THR A 405 -51.95 -6.64 -37.60
N LEU A 406 -52.13 -7.38 -36.50
CA LEU A 406 -53.41 -8.00 -36.15
C LEU A 406 -54.40 -6.99 -35.57
N THR A 407 -53.95 -6.02 -34.78
CA THR A 407 -54.86 -5.05 -34.15
C THR A 407 -55.61 -4.22 -35.21
N PRO A 408 -54.97 -3.60 -36.22
CA PRO A 408 -55.69 -2.85 -37.25
C PRO A 408 -56.54 -3.74 -38.16
N ALA A 409 -56.06 -4.95 -38.50
CA ALA A 409 -56.82 -5.87 -39.35
C ALA A 409 -58.10 -6.37 -38.66
N ALA A 410 -58.02 -6.69 -37.37
CA ALA A 410 -59.18 -7.08 -36.57
C ALA A 410 -60.18 -5.93 -36.42
N TYR A 411 -59.71 -4.71 -36.12
CA TYR A 411 -60.60 -3.53 -36.04
C TYR A 411 -61.27 -3.20 -37.39
N LYS A 412 -60.55 -3.32 -38.51
CA LYS A 412 -61.13 -3.13 -39.85
C LYS A 412 -62.19 -4.20 -40.17
N SER A 413 -61.91 -5.46 -39.88
CA SER A 413 -62.86 -6.56 -40.08
C SER A 413 -64.12 -6.39 -39.23
N LEU A 414 -63.96 -6.05 -37.95
CA LEU A 414 -65.07 -5.81 -37.05
C LEU A 414 -65.91 -4.61 -37.49
N GLY A 415 -65.26 -3.51 -37.91
CA GLY A 415 -65.94 -2.35 -38.50
C GLY A 415 -66.79 -2.72 -39.71
N ALA A 416 -66.24 -3.51 -40.65
CA ALA A 416 -66.98 -3.98 -41.82
C ALA A 416 -68.20 -4.84 -41.42
N THR A 417 -68.07 -5.70 -40.40
CA THR A 417 -69.22 -6.49 -39.92
C THR A 417 -70.30 -5.63 -39.26
N HIS A 418 -69.91 -4.58 -38.52
CA HIS A 418 -70.88 -3.63 -37.96
C HIS A 418 -71.58 -2.83 -39.04
N GLU A 419 -70.88 -2.43 -40.10
CA GLU A 419 -71.45 -1.77 -41.27
C GLU A 419 -72.47 -2.69 -41.97
N THR A 420 -72.11 -3.95 -42.26
CA THR A 420 -73.03 -4.92 -42.89
C THR A 420 -74.25 -5.21 -42.00
N LEU A 421 -74.06 -5.34 -40.68
CA LEU A 421 -75.18 -5.52 -39.74
C LEU A 421 -76.08 -4.29 -39.71
N GLY A 422 -75.51 -3.09 -39.71
CA GLY A 422 -76.25 -1.83 -39.80
C GLY A 422 -77.07 -1.72 -41.07
N GLU A 423 -76.51 -2.09 -42.23
CA GLU A 423 -77.22 -2.16 -43.50
C GLU A 423 -78.38 -3.17 -43.45
N PHE A 424 -78.14 -4.35 -42.89
CA PHE A 424 -79.16 -5.38 -42.73
C PHE A 424 -80.31 -4.92 -41.82
N LEU A 425 -80.00 -4.34 -40.67
CA LEU A 425 -81.01 -3.81 -39.74
C LEU A 425 -81.79 -2.64 -40.37
N SER A 426 -81.13 -1.80 -41.16
CA SER A 426 -81.77 -0.72 -41.91
C SER A 426 -82.74 -1.26 -42.97
N ALA A 427 -82.37 -2.32 -43.70
CA ALA A 427 -83.25 -2.97 -44.67
C ALA A 427 -84.49 -3.61 -44.03
N MET A 428 -84.39 -4.03 -42.77
CA MET A 428 -85.49 -4.57 -41.97
C MET A 428 -86.42 -3.47 -41.39
N GLY A 429 -86.15 -2.19 -41.67
CA GLY A 429 -86.98 -1.07 -41.23
C GLY A 429 -86.80 -0.69 -39.75
N LEU A 430 -85.74 -1.18 -39.10
CA LEU A 430 -85.40 -0.77 -37.74
C LEU A 430 -84.65 0.57 -37.81
N PRO A 431 -84.96 1.55 -36.94
CA PRO A 431 -84.26 2.82 -36.92
C PRO A 431 -82.78 2.59 -36.60
N PRO A 432 -81.86 3.35 -37.22
CA PRO A 432 -80.44 3.24 -36.92
C PRO A 432 -80.24 3.50 -35.43
N VAL A 433 -79.59 2.55 -34.74
CA VAL A 433 -79.16 2.72 -33.35
C VAL A 433 -78.15 3.86 -33.36
N SER A 434 -78.64 5.07 -33.16
CA SER A 434 -77.82 6.26 -33.02
C SER A 434 -77.05 6.09 -31.72
N ASP A 435 -75.76 6.36 -31.76
CA ASP A 435 -74.80 6.24 -30.66
C ASP A 435 -75.05 7.38 -29.64
N GLU A 436 -76.27 7.43 -29.11
CA GLU A 436 -76.77 8.50 -28.27
C GLU A 436 -76.97 7.94 -26.86
N GLY A 437 -75.87 7.92 -26.08
CA GLY A 437 -75.96 7.65 -24.65
C GLY A 437 -74.78 6.94 -24.00
N ASN A 438 -73.55 7.40 -24.19
CA ASN A 438 -72.48 7.13 -23.22
C ASN A 438 -72.39 8.28 -22.21
N VAL A 439 -73.46 8.45 -21.41
CA VAL A 439 -73.39 9.24 -20.18
C VAL A 439 -72.77 8.31 -19.13
N GLY A 440 -71.49 8.52 -18.85
CA GLY A 440 -70.78 7.80 -17.81
C GLY A 440 -71.49 7.91 -16.45
N PRO A 441 -71.35 6.91 -15.57
CA PRO A 441 -71.96 6.94 -14.25
C PRO A 441 -71.42 8.14 -13.48
N LYS A 442 -72.32 9.02 -13.03
CA LYS A 442 -72.01 10.11 -12.10
C LYS A 442 -71.48 9.51 -10.80
N GLU A 443 -70.27 9.88 -10.43
CA GLU A 443 -69.74 9.69 -9.08
C GLU A 443 -70.58 10.50 -8.09
N GLU A 444 -71.33 9.80 -7.23
CA GLU A 444 -71.91 10.36 -6.02
C GLU A 444 -70.80 10.53 -4.98
N TYR A 445 -70.59 11.78 -4.56
CA TYR A 445 -69.87 12.11 -3.34
C TYR A 445 -70.84 12.00 -2.16
N ASP A 446 -70.50 11.16 -1.19
CA ASP A 446 -70.87 11.28 0.23
C ASP A 446 -69.60 11.13 1.08
#